data_AF-A0A1I5CLY1-F1
#
_entry.id   AF-A0A1I5CLY1-F1
#
_cell.length_a   1.000
_cell.length_b   1.000
_cell.length_c   1.000
_cell.angle_alpha   90.00
_cell.angle_beta   90.00
_cell.angle_gamma   90.00
#
_symmetry.space_group_name_H-M   'P 1'
#
loop_
_entity.id
_entity.type
_entity.pdbx_description
1 polymer ?
#
loop_
_entity_poly.entity_id
_entity_poly.type
_entity_poly.pdbx_seq_one_letter_code
_entity_poly.pdbx_strand_id
1 'polypeptide(L)'
;MDPYGGFEPQVGEIRALRTFRIGPDGALYPLFSNDAWHDGANTARCLKEHRTPHPSPAPDCTCGFYAFGGEQWVGDHPRSRHVLAVVACWGRVIAGSRGLRAEHCRIEALWLSAAVPAGLVERVLHNHPSVAVHRDRSRMLAEHPPTELDCYERPGGGRGRPVGRLWWSAAIAAAVLGVLPAHWLGGAQNAVLVSVVLGTAFAVAALPVARRGSDVDVSGRRLLCLATSIWLVASFLGPLGSVFVRLPLLQAVSIVGLQHVCLLIEGRRIPAQIL
;
A
#
# COMPACT_ATOMS: atom_id res chain seq x y z
N MET A 1 31.83 -32.69 -10.38
CA MET A 1 30.54 -32.26 -10.96
C MET A 1 29.54 -33.33 -10.61
N ASP A 2 28.48 -32.99 -9.89
CA ASP A 2 27.40 -33.92 -9.56
C ASP A 2 26.58 -34.19 -10.84
N PRO A 3 26.54 -35.43 -11.36
CA PRO A 3 25.79 -35.78 -12.56
C PRO A 3 24.26 -35.67 -12.38
N TYR A 4 23.79 -35.43 -11.15
CA TYR A 4 22.39 -35.20 -10.80
C TYR A 4 22.12 -33.79 -10.27
N GLY A 5 23.04 -32.84 -10.46
CA GLY A 5 22.83 -31.42 -10.19
C GLY A 5 21.86 -30.75 -11.18
N GLY A 6 20.73 -31.39 -11.46
CA GLY A 6 19.63 -30.87 -12.25
C GLY A 6 18.64 -30.13 -11.36
N PHE A 7 18.03 -29.08 -11.90
CA PHE A 7 16.86 -28.40 -11.34
C PHE A 7 15.86 -29.44 -10.85
N GLU A 8 15.70 -29.58 -9.53
CA GLU A 8 14.58 -30.34 -8.97
C GLU A 8 13.32 -29.59 -9.38
N PRO A 9 12.46 -30.16 -10.24
CA PRO A 9 11.24 -29.48 -10.63
C PRO A 9 10.38 -29.29 -9.40
N GLN A 10 10.26 -28.03 -8.95
CA GLN A 10 9.42 -27.62 -7.83
C GLN A 10 7.95 -27.70 -8.24
N VAL A 11 7.41 -28.92 -8.29
CA VAL A 11 5.98 -29.15 -8.49
C VAL A 11 5.25 -28.69 -7.21
N GLY A 12 4.46 -27.62 -7.31
CA GLY A 12 3.54 -27.20 -6.24
C GLY A 12 4.03 -26.08 -5.32
N GLU A 13 4.66 -25.03 -5.86
CA GLU A 13 4.84 -23.79 -5.09
C GLU A 13 3.49 -23.09 -4.84
N ILE A 14 3.28 -22.62 -3.61
CA ILE A 14 2.12 -21.81 -3.24
C ILE A 14 2.58 -20.36 -3.13
N ARG A 15 2.03 -19.48 -3.97
CA ARG A 15 2.27 -18.05 -3.86
C ARG A 15 1.43 -17.49 -2.72
N ALA A 16 2.08 -16.81 -1.79
CA ALA A 16 1.43 -16.19 -0.65
C ALA A 16 2.01 -14.79 -0.40
N LEU A 17 1.39 -14.05 0.50
CA LEU A 17 1.77 -12.67 0.80
C LEU A 17 2.56 -12.58 2.09
N ARG A 18 3.57 -11.73 2.15
CA ARG A 18 4.33 -11.49 3.37
C ARG A 18 4.79 -10.04 3.44
N THR A 19 4.96 -9.53 4.64
CA THR A 19 5.52 -8.19 4.87
C THR A 19 6.84 -8.27 5.61
N PHE A 20 7.67 -7.25 5.41
CA PHE A 20 9.00 -7.14 6.00
C PHE A 20 9.20 -5.78 6.67
N ARG A 21 10.19 -5.72 7.56
CA ARG A 21 10.87 -4.51 7.95
C ARG A 21 12.08 -4.35 7.04
N ILE A 22 12.37 -3.14 6.59
CA ILE A 22 13.60 -2.86 5.84
C ILE A 22 14.65 -2.33 6.82
N GLY A 23 15.80 -3.00 6.91
CA GLY A 23 16.96 -2.51 7.65
C GLY A 23 17.68 -1.37 6.93
N PRO A 24 18.59 -0.64 7.61
CA PRO A 24 19.34 0.46 7.00
C PRO A 24 20.24 0.04 5.84
N ASP A 25 20.70 -1.21 5.91
CA ASP A 25 21.47 -1.97 4.93
C ASP A 25 20.65 -2.43 3.71
N GLY A 26 19.33 -2.25 3.72
CA GLY A 26 18.43 -2.77 2.70
C GLY A 26 18.10 -4.25 2.85
N ALA A 27 18.49 -4.90 3.96
CA ALA A 27 18.09 -6.27 4.23
C ALA A 27 16.62 -6.35 4.67
N LEU A 28 15.96 -7.45 4.31
CA LEU A 28 14.54 -7.68 4.58
C LEU A 28 14.36 -8.56 5.82
N TYR A 29 13.86 -7.97 6.89
CA TYR A 29 13.65 -8.67 8.16
C TYR A 29 12.18 -9.04 8.36
N PRO A 30 11.88 -10.26 8.81
CA PRO A 30 10.56 -10.61 9.33
C PRO A 30 10.04 -9.61 10.38
N LEU A 31 8.72 -9.53 10.55
CA LEU A 31 8.12 -8.67 11.58
C LEU A 31 8.55 -9.05 13.01
N PHE A 32 8.77 -10.34 13.26
CA PHE A 32 9.00 -10.91 14.60
C PHE A 32 10.34 -11.67 14.73
N SER A 33 11.27 -11.46 13.80
CA SER A 33 12.61 -12.06 13.85
C SER A 33 13.64 -11.07 13.30
N ASN A 34 14.85 -11.14 13.83
CA ASN A 34 16.02 -10.39 13.36
C ASN A 34 16.92 -11.21 12.42
N ASP A 35 16.55 -12.45 12.09
CA ASP A 35 17.19 -13.18 10.99
C ASP A 35 16.68 -12.62 9.66
N ALA A 36 17.56 -11.89 8.96
CA ALA A 36 17.29 -11.34 7.64
C ALA A 36 17.01 -12.46 6.62
N TRP A 37 16.10 -12.20 5.69
CA TRP A 37 15.94 -13.03 4.51
C TRP A 37 17.00 -12.68 3.48
N HIS A 38 17.45 -13.68 2.74
CA HIS A 38 18.42 -13.53 1.66
C HIS A 38 17.74 -13.68 0.30
N ASP A 39 18.45 -13.31 -0.76
CA ASP A 39 18.03 -13.59 -2.14
C ASP A 39 17.92 -15.11 -2.36
N GLY A 40 16.96 -15.53 -3.19
CA GLY A 40 16.70 -16.94 -3.45
C GLY A 40 15.98 -17.68 -2.32
N ALA A 41 16.27 -18.98 -2.19
CA ALA A 41 15.58 -19.87 -1.28
C ALA A 41 16.04 -19.68 0.17
N ASN A 42 15.09 -19.43 1.06
CA ASN A 42 15.28 -19.39 2.50
C ASN A 42 14.66 -20.65 3.11
N THR A 43 15.32 -21.24 4.11
CA THR A 43 14.86 -22.46 4.79
C THR A 43 14.56 -22.19 6.26
N ALA A 44 13.36 -22.56 6.69
CA ALA A 44 12.91 -22.36 8.05
C ALA A 44 13.61 -23.34 8.98
N ARG A 45 14.03 -22.83 10.14
CA ARG A 45 14.55 -23.62 11.26
C ARG A 45 13.79 -23.26 12.53
N CYS A 46 13.69 -24.20 13.46
CA CYS A 46 13.17 -23.88 14.77
C CYS A 46 14.22 -23.09 15.55
N LEU A 47 13.82 -21.92 16.08
CA LEU A 47 14.69 -21.05 16.89
C LEU A 47 14.50 -21.24 18.40
N LYS A 48 13.69 -22.22 18.84
CA LYS A 48 13.47 -22.49 20.27
C LYS A 48 14.61 -23.35 20.83
N GLU A 49 15.42 -22.77 21.70
CA GLU A 49 16.61 -23.42 22.30
C GLU A 49 16.28 -24.68 23.12
N HIS A 50 15.17 -24.67 23.86
CA HIS A 50 14.79 -25.78 24.76
C HIS A 50 14.02 -26.93 24.08
N ARG A 51 14.02 -26.99 22.75
CA ARG A 51 13.25 -27.99 22.00
C ARG A 51 14.19 -28.87 21.18
N THR A 52 13.95 -30.18 21.23
CA THR A 52 14.67 -31.15 20.40
C THR A 52 14.58 -30.73 18.91
N PRO A 53 15.68 -30.82 18.14
CA PRO A 53 15.66 -30.55 16.71
C PRO A 53 14.53 -31.30 16.02
N HIS A 54 13.77 -30.60 15.19
CA HIS A 54 12.67 -31.17 14.43
C HIS A 54 12.53 -30.47 13.08
N PRO A 55 11.97 -31.18 12.09
CA PRO A 55 11.54 -30.60 10.82
C PRO A 55 10.67 -29.35 11.00
N SER A 56 10.99 -28.26 10.30
CA SER A 56 10.17 -27.04 10.27
C SER A 56 9.36 -26.98 8.97
N PRO A 57 8.09 -26.53 8.98
CA PRO A 57 7.25 -26.33 10.15
C PRO A 57 6.83 -27.66 10.78
N ALA A 58 6.70 -27.69 12.11
CA ALA A 58 6.06 -28.77 12.84
C ALA A 58 4.65 -28.36 13.31
N PRO A 59 3.64 -29.26 13.29
CA PRO A 59 2.27 -28.94 13.67
C PRO A 59 2.12 -28.41 15.10
N ASP A 60 2.86 -28.97 16.03
CA ASP A 60 2.91 -28.66 17.47
C ASP A 60 3.98 -27.62 17.82
N CYS A 61 4.55 -26.94 16.82
CA CYS A 61 5.50 -25.85 16.97
C CYS A 61 4.97 -24.59 16.28
N THR A 62 5.57 -23.44 16.58
CA THR A 62 5.31 -22.18 15.87
C THR A 62 6.38 -21.86 14.83
N CYS A 63 7.30 -22.79 14.56
CA CYS A 63 8.33 -22.64 13.52
C CYS A 63 7.72 -22.66 12.10
N GLY A 64 8.53 -22.26 11.13
CA GLY A 64 8.12 -22.09 9.74
C GLY A 64 8.06 -20.63 9.31
N PHE A 65 8.09 -20.41 8.00
CA PHE A 65 7.82 -19.10 7.43
C PHE A 65 6.32 -18.89 7.29
N TYR A 66 5.79 -17.87 7.96
CA TYR A 66 4.39 -17.48 7.84
C TYR A 66 4.14 -16.67 6.57
N ALA A 67 3.08 -16.96 5.84
CA ALA A 67 2.62 -16.11 4.76
C ALA A 67 1.09 -16.04 4.78
N PHE A 68 0.54 -14.90 4.39
CA PHE A 68 -0.88 -14.62 4.32
C PHE A 68 -1.47 -15.13 3.00
N GLY A 69 -2.68 -15.69 3.06
CA GLY A 69 -3.39 -16.16 1.88
C GLY A 69 -4.07 -15.05 1.06
N GLY A 70 -4.16 -13.83 1.61
CA GLY A 70 -4.83 -12.70 0.96
C GLY A 70 -4.51 -11.36 1.61
N GLU A 71 -4.72 -10.28 0.86
CA GLU A 71 -4.34 -8.92 1.25
C GLU A 71 -5.07 -8.41 2.50
N GLN A 72 -6.29 -8.89 2.74
CA GLN A 72 -7.11 -8.49 3.89
C GLN A 72 -6.43 -8.77 5.23
N TRP A 73 -5.55 -9.78 5.28
CA TRP A 73 -4.85 -10.20 6.50
C TRP A 73 -3.50 -9.49 6.70
N VAL A 74 -2.99 -8.81 5.66
CA VAL A 74 -1.74 -8.05 5.73
C VAL A 74 -1.92 -6.78 6.56
N GLY A 75 -3.07 -6.11 6.40
CA GLY A 75 -3.32 -4.75 6.90
C GLY A 75 -3.34 -4.59 8.43
N ASP A 76 -3.37 -5.69 9.18
CA ASP A 76 -3.45 -5.69 10.65
C ASP A 76 -2.16 -5.18 11.34
N HIS A 77 -1.05 -5.06 10.61
CA HIS A 77 0.24 -4.68 11.18
C HIS A 77 0.68 -3.29 10.69
N PRO A 78 0.79 -2.25 11.54
CA PRO A 78 1.19 -0.90 11.12
C PRO A 78 2.55 -0.84 10.42
N ARG A 79 3.48 -1.76 10.76
CA ARG A 79 4.79 -1.91 10.11
C ARG A 79 4.73 -2.55 8.72
N SER A 80 3.56 -3.04 8.30
CA SER A 80 3.34 -3.67 6.99
C SER A 80 2.96 -2.70 5.86
N ARG A 81 2.80 -1.42 6.18
CA ARG A 81 2.21 -0.45 5.26
C ARG A 81 3.12 -0.05 4.10
N HIS A 82 4.42 -0.30 4.21
CA HIS A 82 5.41 0.20 3.26
C HIS A 82 6.07 -0.87 2.41
N VAL A 83 5.88 -2.15 2.77
CA VAL A 83 6.47 -3.30 2.09
C VAL A 83 5.48 -4.45 2.05
N LEU A 84 5.23 -4.98 0.86
CA LEU A 84 4.49 -6.22 0.66
C LEU A 84 5.26 -7.07 -0.34
N ALA A 85 5.41 -8.35 -0.05
CA ALA A 85 6.03 -9.30 -0.94
C ALA A 85 5.03 -10.37 -1.36
N VAL A 86 5.17 -10.82 -2.59
CA VAL A 86 4.71 -12.14 -3.02
C VAL A 86 5.87 -13.11 -2.81
N VAL A 87 5.61 -14.17 -2.06
CA VAL A 87 6.58 -15.22 -1.76
C VAL A 87 6.10 -16.54 -2.33
N ALA A 88 7.00 -17.28 -2.97
CA ALA A 88 6.80 -18.67 -3.30
C ALA A 88 7.12 -19.52 -2.07
N CYS A 89 6.22 -20.45 -1.71
CA CYS A 89 6.33 -21.31 -0.54
C CYS A 89 6.28 -22.79 -0.97
N TRP A 90 7.18 -23.62 -0.46
CA TRP A 90 7.25 -25.04 -0.80
C TRP A 90 7.89 -25.90 0.30
N GLY A 91 8.03 -27.21 0.04
CA GLY A 91 8.49 -28.23 0.99
C GLY A 91 7.35 -28.66 1.92
N ARG A 92 7.62 -28.82 3.22
CA ARG A 92 6.54 -29.01 4.20
C ARG A 92 5.73 -27.73 4.35
N VAL A 93 4.42 -27.82 4.08
CA VAL A 93 3.48 -26.70 4.24
C VAL A 93 2.36 -27.09 5.19
N ILE A 94 2.06 -26.20 6.13
CA ILE A 94 0.87 -26.27 6.99
C ILE A 94 -0.04 -25.12 6.57
N ALA A 95 -1.08 -25.43 5.81
CA ALA A 95 -2.10 -24.47 5.44
C ALA A 95 -3.05 -24.20 6.63
N GLY A 96 -3.43 -22.94 6.81
CA GLY A 96 -4.43 -22.49 7.77
C GLY A 96 -5.48 -21.62 7.08
N SER A 97 -6.43 -21.08 7.84
CA SER A 97 -7.54 -20.32 7.24
C SER A 97 -7.18 -18.92 6.75
N ARG A 98 -6.08 -18.35 7.21
CA ARG A 98 -5.63 -16.98 6.85
C ARG A 98 -4.35 -16.95 6.03
N GLY A 99 -3.79 -18.11 5.73
CA GLY A 99 -2.47 -18.25 5.13
C GLY A 99 -1.83 -19.58 5.48
N LEU A 100 -0.50 -19.64 5.48
CA LEU A 100 0.25 -20.88 5.63
C LEU A 100 1.54 -20.69 6.41
N ARG A 101 2.12 -21.82 6.83
CA ARG A 101 3.50 -21.93 7.26
C ARG A 101 4.25 -22.86 6.33
N ALA A 102 5.42 -22.47 5.87
CA ALA A 102 6.23 -23.27 4.94
C ALA A 102 7.65 -23.52 5.45
N GLU A 103 8.22 -24.61 4.96
CA GLU A 103 9.62 -24.99 5.16
C GLU A 103 10.53 -24.08 4.36
N HIS A 104 10.23 -23.88 3.09
CA HIS A 104 11.00 -23.04 2.22
C HIS A 104 10.17 -21.87 1.71
N CYS A 105 10.82 -20.71 1.62
CA CYS A 105 10.25 -19.54 0.99
C CYS A 105 11.29 -18.81 0.14
N ARG A 106 10.83 -18.21 -0.97
CA ARG A 106 11.60 -17.27 -1.78
C ARG A 106 10.74 -16.05 -2.05
N ILE A 107 11.35 -14.88 -2.05
CA ILE A 107 10.68 -13.64 -2.47
C ILE A 107 10.68 -13.65 -4.00
N GLU A 108 9.50 -13.55 -4.61
CA GLU A 108 9.39 -13.45 -6.07
C GLU A 108 9.20 -12.00 -6.51
N ALA A 109 8.35 -11.27 -5.78
CA ALA A 109 8.07 -9.88 -6.06
C ALA A 109 7.93 -9.07 -4.77
N LEU A 110 8.29 -7.80 -4.83
CA LEU A 110 8.30 -6.88 -3.69
C LEU A 110 7.74 -5.52 -4.09
N TRP A 111 6.65 -5.13 -3.47
CA TRP A 111 6.12 -3.79 -3.53
C TRP A 111 6.75 -2.93 -2.43
N LEU A 112 7.31 -1.79 -2.84
CA LEU A 112 7.84 -0.76 -1.95
C LEU A 112 7.04 0.54 -2.13
N SER A 113 6.41 1.00 -1.05
CA SER A 113 5.63 2.25 -1.08
C SER A 113 6.50 3.46 -1.44
N ALA A 114 5.86 4.54 -1.90
CA ALA A 114 6.53 5.80 -2.23
C ALA A 114 7.26 6.44 -1.02
N ALA A 115 6.90 6.05 0.22
CA ALA A 115 7.58 6.52 1.43
C ALA A 115 8.98 5.91 1.62
N VAL A 116 9.31 4.82 0.92
CA VAL A 116 10.63 4.18 1.01
C VAL A 116 11.65 4.99 0.19
N PRO A 117 12.72 5.53 0.82
CA PRO A 117 13.70 6.37 0.13
C PRO A 117 14.39 5.67 -1.04
N ALA A 118 14.70 6.40 -2.11
CA ALA A 118 15.29 5.84 -3.33
C ALA A 118 16.59 5.07 -3.07
N GLY A 119 17.53 5.64 -2.30
CA GLY A 119 18.79 4.97 -1.97
C GLY A 119 18.61 3.69 -1.12
N LEU A 120 17.50 3.57 -0.37
CA LEU A 120 17.19 2.33 0.33
C LEU A 120 16.62 1.28 -0.63
N VAL A 121 15.85 1.69 -1.63
CA VAL A 121 15.37 0.80 -2.69
C VAL A 121 16.52 0.26 -3.53
N GLU A 122 17.52 1.08 -3.84
CA GLU A 122 18.75 0.61 -4.52
C GLU A 122 19.48 -0.45 -3.71
N ARG A 123 19.59 -0.29 -2.38
CA ARG A 123 20.18 -1.31 -1.50
C ARG A 123 19.36 -2.60 -1.46
N VAL A 124 18.03 -2.49 -1.41
CA VAL A 124 17.15 -3.67 -1.48
C VAL A 124 17.36 -4.42 -2.81
N LEU A 125 17.41 -3.70 -3.94
CA LEU A 125 17.68 -4.28 -5.25
C LEU A 125 19.06 -4.94 -5.34
N HIS A 126 20.08 -4.32 -4.73
CA HIS A 126 21.42 -4.89 -4.67
C HIS A 126 21.48 -6.20 -3.87
N ASN A 127 20.78 -6.26 -2.73
CA ASN A 127 20.74 -7.43 -1.86
C ASN A 127 19.83 -8.55 -2.39
N HIS A 128 18.86 -8.21 -3.24
CA HIS A 128 17.83 -9.12 -3.76
C HIS A 128 17.69 -9.00 -5.30
N PRO A 129 18.75 -9.31 -6.07
CA PRO A 129 18.75 -9.13 -7.52
C PRO A 129 17.76 -10.06 -8.25
N SER A 130 17.32 -11.16 -7.64
CA SER A 130 16.33 -12.07 -8.23
C SER A 130 14.88 -11.62 -8.07
N VAL A 131 14.62 -10.57 -7.27
CA VAL A 131 13.28 -10.14 -6.88
C VAL A 131 12.75 -9.03 -7.81
N ALA A 132 11.54 -9.21 -8.33
CA ALA A 132 10.84 -8.16 -9.08
C ALA A 132 10.35 -7.06 -8.14
N VAL A 133 10.95 -5.86 -8.19
CA VAL A 133 10.56 -4.73 -7.32
C VAL A 133 9.57 -3.81 -8.03
N HIS A 134 8.44 -3.55 -7.40
CA HIS A 134 7.35 -2.73 -7.92
C HIS A 134 7.09 -1.50 -7.02
N ARG A 135 6.70 -0.39 -7.65
CA ARG A 135 6.15 0.79 -6.94
C ARG A 135 4.62 0.79 -6.90
N ASP A 136 4.00 0.05 -7.82
CA ASP A 136 2.56 -0.17 -7.88
C ASP A 136 2.24 -1.58 -7.33
N ARG A 137 1.48 -1.58 -6.23
CA ARG A 137 1.06 -2.78 -5.53
C ARG A 137 0.08 -3.61 -6.36
N SER A 138 -0.86 -2.95 -7.04
CA SER A 138 -1.89 -3.62 -7.84
C SER A 138 -1.25 -4.33 -9.02
N ARG A 139 -0.28 -3.67 -9.66
CA ARG A 139 0.51 -4.26 -10.74
C ARG A 139 1.31 -5.47 -10.29
N MET A 140 1.99 -5.39 -9.13
CA MET A 140 2.72 -6.54 -8.57
C MET A 140 1.79 -7.75 -8.41
N LEU A 141 0.61 -7.55 -7.83
CA LEU A 141 -0.33 -8.65 -7.57
C LEU A 141 -0.99 -9.20 -8.85
N ALA A 142 -1.16 -8.36 -9.87
CA ALA A 142 -1.63 -8.81 -11.17
C ALA A 142 -0.59 -9.67 -11.90
N GLU A 143 0.69 -9.30 -11.82
CA GLU A 143 1.80 -10.05 -12.42
C GLU A 143 2.18 -11.30 -11.58
N HIS A 144 2.00 -11.23 -10.26
CA HIS A 144 2.32 -12.30 -9.31
C HIS A 144 1.12 -12.61 -8.39
N PRO A 145 0.03 -13.22 -8.91
CA PRO A 145 -1.17 -13.47 -8.12
C PRO A 145 -0.92 -14.52 -7.03
N PRO A 146 -1.36 -14.28 -5.78
CA PRO A 146 -1.37 -15.30 -4.73
C PRO A 146 -2.21 -16.50 -5.12
N THR A 147 -1.78 -17.69 -4.69
CA THR A 147 -2.52 -18.94 -4.90
C THR A 147 -3.70 -19.00 -3.93
N GLU A 148 -4.92 -19.18 -4.46
CA GLU A 148 -6.09 -19.47 -3.64
C GLU A 148 -6.07 -20.94 -3.18
N LEU A 149 -6.26 -21.16 -1.88
CA LEU A 149 -6.43 -22.49 -1.29
C LEU A 149 -7.85 -22.62 -0.74
N ASP A 150 -8.45 -23.80 -0.88
CA ASP A 150 -9.82 -24.08 -0.44
C ASP A 150 -10.03 -23.85 1.07
N CYS A 151 -8.97 -24.00 1.87
CA CYS A 151 -9.02 -23.80 3.31
C CYS A 151 -9.05 -22.32 3.72
N TYR A 152 -8.82 -21.37 2.80
CA TYR A 152 -8.81 -19.96 3.13
C TYR A 152 -10.21 -19.41 3.41
N GLU A 153 -10.32 -18.68 4.51
CA GLU A 153 -11.50 -17.88 4.83
C GLU A 153 -11.68 -16.83 3.73
N ARG A 154 -12.73 -17.01 2.92
CA ARG A 154 -13.16 -15.97 1.98
C ARG A 154 -13.59 -14.75 2.79
N PRO A 155 -13.17 -13.53 2.41
CA PRO A 155 -13.72 -12.34 3.01
C PRO A 155 -15.23 -12.41 2.85
N GLY A 156 -15.96 -12.52 3.98
CA GLY A 156 -17.41 -12.47 3.97
C GLY A 156 -17.79 -11.21 3.22
N GLY A 157 -18.64 -11.35 2.18
CA GLY A 157 -19.02 -10.29 1.24
C GLY A 157 -19.63 -9.10 1.96
N GLY A 158 -18.79 -8.28 2.58
CA GLY A 158 -19.15 -7.01 3.14
C GLY A 158 -19.41 -6.12 1.94
N ARG A 159 -20.68 -6.09 1.51
CA ARG A 159 -21.25 -5.08 0.63
C ARG A 159 -20.48 -3.80 0.86
N GLY A 160 -19.70 -3.37 -0.13
CA GLY A 160 -19.02 -2.09 -0.08
C GLY A 160 -20.05 -1.06 0.37
N ARG A 161 -19.83 -0.49 1.56
CA ARG A 161 -20.78 0.47 2.14
C ARG A 161 -21.12 1.49 1.04
N PRO A 162 -22.40 1.87 0.85
CA PRO A 162 -22.87 2.73 -0.24
C PRO A 162 -22.40 4.19 -0.10
N VAL A 163 -21.28 4.43 0.58
CA VAL A 163 -20.66 5.73 0.80
C VAL A 163 -20.22 6.35 -0.52
N GLY A 164 -19.81 5.54 -1.51
CA GLY A 164 -19.39 6.04 -2.83
C GLY A 164 -20.49 6.77 -3.61
N ARG A 165 -21.72 6.22 -3.69
CA ARG A 165 -22.82 6.86 -4.45
C ARG A 165 -23.37 8.10 -3.75
N LEU A 166 -23.43 8.08 -2.41
CA LEU A 166 -23.88 9.22 -1.63
C LEU A 166 -22.87 10.38 -1.68
N TRP A 167 -21.57 10.05 -1.77
CA TRP A 167 -20.50 11.04 -1.91
C TRP A 167 -20.50 11.72 -3.28
N TRP A 168 -20.72 10.97 -4.36
CA TRP A 168 -20.87 11.54 -5.70
C TRP A 168 -22.09 12.47 -5.81
N SER A 169 -23.22 12.09 -5.21
CA SER A 169 -24.42 12.94 -5.20
C SER A 169 -24.25 14.19 -4.33
N ALA A 170 -23.55 14.11 -3.20
CA ALA A 170 -23.20 15.28 -2.39
C ALA A 170 -22.22 16.23 -3.11
N ALA A 171 -21.23 15.69 -3.83
CA ALA A 171 -20.28 16.48 -4.62
C ALA A 171 -20.97 17.20 -5.80
N ILE A 172 -21.89 16.52 -6.49
CA ILE A 172 -22.69 17.12 -7.57
C ILE A 172 -23.61 18.21 -7.00
N ALA A 173 -24.28 17.96 -5.86
CA ALA A 173 -25.14 18.96 -5.22
C ALA A 173 -24.36 20.21 -4.77
N ALA A 174 -23.16 20.03 -4.21
CA ALA A 174 -22.28 21.14 -3.84
C ALA A 174 -21.79 21.93 -5.07
N ALA A 175 -21.47 21.24 -6.17
CA ALA A 175 -21.09 21.89 -7.42
C ALA A 175 -22.26 22.68 -8.04
N VAL A 176 -23.49 22.14 -8.02
CA VAL A 176 -24.68 22.83 -8.52
C VAL A 176 -25.00 24.07 -7.66
N LEU A 177 -24.94 23.95 -6.33
CA LEU A 177 -25.21 25.07 -5.42
C LEU A 177 -24.15 26.17 -5.51
N GLY A 178 -22.88 25.83 -5.79
CA GLY A 178 -21.79 26.78 -5.97
C GLY A 178 -21.84 27.59 -7.26
N VAL A 179 -22.65 27.17 -8.25
CA VAL A 179 -22.85 27.87 -9.53
C VAL A 179 -24.08 28.80 -9.48
N LEU A 180 -24.92 28.70 -8.45
CA LEU A 180 -26.12 29.53 -8.34
C LEU A 180 -25.76 30.99 -8.01
N PRO A 181 -26.42 31.97 -8.65
CA PRO A 181 -26.18 33.38 -8.38
C PRO A 181 -26.47 33.71 -6.92
N ALA A 182 -25.58 34.48 -6.26
CA ALA A 182 -25.68 34.78 -4.82
C ALA A 182 -27.00 35.44 -4.37
N HIS A 183 -27.74 36.06 -5.29
CA HIS A 183 -29.07 36.62 -5.00
C HIS A 183 -30.17 35.56 -4.85
N TRP A 184 -30.01 34.36 -5.43
CA TRP A 184 -30.90 33.21 -5.22
C TRP A 184 -30.66 32.55 -3.85
N LEU A 185 -29.47 32.74 -3.28
CA LEU A 185 -29.07 32.19 -1.98
C LEU A 185 -29.32 33.17 -0.83
N GLY A 186 -30.11 34.23 -1.05
CA GLY A 186 -30.47 35.20 -0.01
C GLY A 186 -29.39 36.25 0.28
N GLY A 187 -28.48 36.51 -0.66
CA GLY A 187 -27.44 37.54 -0.56
C GLY A 187 -26.05 36.98 -0.27
N ALA A 188 -25.04 37.85 -0.38
CA ALA A 188 -23.62 37.45 -0.35
C ALA A 188 -23.21 36.75 0.96
N GLN A 189 -23.76 37.16 2.09
CA GLN A 189 -23.45 36.56 3.40
C GLN A 189 -23.98 35.12 3.52
N ASN A 190 -25.18 34.86 3.03
CA ASN A 190 -25.80 33.53 3.08
C ASN A 190 -25.14 32.56 2.08
N ALA A 191 -24.73 33.05 0.91
CA ALA A 191 -23.95 32.27 -0.05
C ALA A 191 -22.58 31.84 0.49
N VAL A 192 -21.90 32.73 1.24
CA VAL A 192 -20.64 32.42 1.93
C VAL A 192 -20.86 31.35 3.00
N LEU A 193 -21.92 31.47 3.80
CA LEU A 193 -22.22 30.53 4.88
C LEU A 193 -22.53 29.12 4.34
N VAL A 194 -23.33 29.00 3.28
CA VAL A 194 -23.62 27.73 2.61
C VAL A 194 -22.36 27.10 2.02
N SER A 195 -21.48 27.91 1.44
CA SER A 195 -20.20 27.44 0.87
C SER A 195 -19.23 26.92 1.94
N VAL A 196 -19.17 27.61 3.09
CA VAL A 196 -18.36 27.17 4.25
C VAL A 196 -18.89 25.84 4.80
N VAL A 197 -20.21 25.71 4.99
CA VAL A 197 -20.84 24.48 5.51
C VAL A 197 -20.59 23.30 4.57
N LEU A 198 -20.79 23.47 3.25
CA LEU A 198 -20.54 22.41 2.26
C LEU A 198 -19.05 22.06 2.14
N GLY A 199 -18.16 23.05 2.21
CA GLY A 199 -16.71 22.83 2.24
C GLY A 199 -16.25 22.05 3.48
N THR A 200 -16.79 22.37 4.65
CA THR A 200 -16.52 21.60 5.88
C THR A 200 -17.10 20.18 5.83
N ALA A 201 -18.30 20.00 5.28
CA ALA A 201 -18.89 18.67 5.10
C ALA A 201 -18.07 17.81 4.12
N PHE A 202 -17.57 18.40 3.03
CA PHE A 202 -16.66 17.73 2.08
C PHE A 202 -15.32 17.37 2.72
N ALA A 203 -14.71 18.27 3.49
CA ALA A 203 -13.46 18.02 4.20
C ALA A 203 -13.61 16.87 5.22
N VAL A 204 -14.71 16.84 5.97
CA VAL A 204 -15.02 15.77 6.93
C VAL A 204 -15.27 14.43 6.21
N ALA A 205 -15.90 14.45 5.05
CA ALA A 205 -16.22 13.26 4.25
C ALA A 205 -15.07 12.75 3.36
N ALA A 206 -14.06 13.57 3.04
CA ALA A 206 -12.89 13.21 2.23
C ALA A 206 -11.75 12.56 3.05
N LEU A 207 -11.73 12.79 4.37
CA LEU A 207 -10.78 12.20 5.31
C LEU A 207 -10.71 10.65 5.29
N PRO A 208 -11.79 9.89 5.03
CA PRO A 208 -11.73 8.43 4.87
C PRO A 208 -11.28 7.97 3.48
N VAL A 209 -11.47 8.78 2.42
CA VAL A 209 -11.11 8.43 1.02
C VAL A 209 -9.60 8.58 0.79
N ALA A 210 -8.97 9.56 1.45
CA ALA A 210 -7.52 9.72 1.49
C ALA A 210 -6.76 8.51 2.10
N ARG A 211 -7.47 7.52 2.65
CA ARG A 211 -6.91 6.30 3.24
C ARG A 211 -6.89 5.09 2.30
N ARG A 212 -7.33 5.20 1.04
CA ARG A 212 -7.26 4.09 0.06
C ARG A 212 -6.87 4.58 -1.34
N GLY A 213 -5.65 4.27 -1.76
CA GLY A 213 -5.25 4.23 -3.18
C GLY A 213 -4.04 5.08 -3.53
N SER A 214 -3.00 4.43 -4.07
CA SER A 214 -1.71 4.95 -4.52
C SER A 214 -1.68 5.17 -6.03
N ASP A 215 -1.22 6.33 -6.52
CA ASP A 215 -1.14 6.65 -7.97
C ASP A 215 -0.14 7.79 -8.29
N VAL A 216 0.99 7.83 -7.58
CA VAL A 216 1.66 9.11 -7.28
C VAL A 216 2.40 9.78 -8.45
N ASP A 217 2.94 9.06 -9.45
CA ASP A 217 4.00 9.70 -10.26
C ASP A 217 3.58 10.17 -11.68
N VAL A 218 2.69 9.47 -12.39
CA VAL A 218 2.26 9.88 -13.74
C VAL A 218 1.03 10.78 -13.71
N SER A 219 0.09 10.52 -12.81
CA SER A 219 -1.10 11.34 -12.59
C SER A 219 -0.75 12.69 -11.97
N GLY A 220 0.23 12.75 -11.06
CA GLY A 220 0.70 13.98 -10.44
C GLY A 220 1.24 14.99 -11.45
N ARG A 221 2.02 14.54 -12.45
CA ARG A 221 2.58 15.41 -13.48
C ARG A 221 1.51 15.99 -14.43
N ARG A 222 0.50 15.19 -14.79
CA ARG A 222 -0.65 15.65 -15.59
C ARG A 222 -1.53 16.62 -14.81
N LEU A 223 -1.77 16.34 -13.52
CA LEU A 223 -2.54 17.21 -12.63
C LEU A 223 -1.84 18.56 -12.42
N LEU A 224 -0.51 18.55 -12.26
CA LEU A 224 0.30 19.75 -12.10
C LEU A 224 0.27 20.62 -13.36
N CYS A 225 0.40 20.03 -14.54
CA CYS A 225 0.30 20.77 -15.82
C CYS A 225 -1.09 21.36 -16.02
N LEU A 226 -2.16 20.59 -15.78
CA LEU A 226 -3.55 21.07 -15.86
C LEU A 226 -3.81 22.19 -14.86
N ALA A 227 -3.39 22.02 -13.60
CA ALA A 227 -3.53 23.02 -12.55
C ALA A 227 -2.77 24.31 -12.89
N THR A 228 -1.57 24.22 -13.46
CA THR A 228 -0.77 25.38 -13.87
C THR A 228 -1.41 26.11 -15.05
N SER A 229 -1.91 25.39 -16.07
CA SER A 229 -2.62 25.98 -17.20
C SER A 229 -3.92 26.66 -16.76
N ILE A 230 -4.68 26.02 -15.86
CA ILE A 230 -5.91 26.58 -15.29
C ILE A 230 -5.62 27.84 -14.44
N TRP A 231 -4.51 27.86 -13.69
CA TRP A 231 -4.06 29.03 -12.93
C TRP A 231 -3.70 30.22 -13.81
N LEU A 232 -3.03 29.97 -14.94
CA LEU A 232 -2.67 31.01 -15.91
C LEU A 232 -3.92 31.62 -16.57
N VAL A 233 -4.89 30.78 -16.96
CA VAL A 233 -6.17 31.22 -17.56
C VAL A 233 -7.05 31.97 -16.55
N ALA A 234 -7.03 31.60 -15.27
CA ALA A 234 -7.78 32.28 -14.21
C ALA A 234 -7.45 33.78 -14.06
N SER A 235 -6.24 34.19 -14.46
CA SER A 235 -5.80 35.59 -14.41
C SER A 235 -6.51 36.48 -15.43
N PHE A 236 -7.11 35.90 -16.47
CA PHE A 236 -7.88 36.60 -17.50
C PHE A 236 -9.38 36.71 -17.16
N LEU A 237 -9.85 36.07 -16.08
CA LEU A 237 -11.26 35.96 -15.69
C LEU A 237 -11.70 36.97 -14.60
N GLY A 238 -10.86 37.97 -14.29
CA GLY A 238 -11.20 39.04 -13.34
C GLY A 238 -11.30 38.58 -11.87
N PRO A 239 -11.91 39.39 -10.98
CA PRO A 239 -11.99 39.14 -9.53
C PRO A 239 -12.73 37.85 -9.13
N LEU A 240 -13.58 37.32 -10.01
CA LEU A 240 -14.30 36.06 -9.80
C LEU A 240 -13.43 34.85 -10.15
N GLY A 241 -12.59 34.94 -11.19
CA GLY A 241 -11.62 33.89 -11.54
C GLY A 241 -10.58 33.64 -10.44
N SER A 242 -10.21 34.67 -9.67
CA SER A 242 -9.26 34.52 -8.57
C SER A 242 -9.81 33.70 -7.40
N VAL A 243 -11.10 33.86 -7.05
CA VAL A 243 -11.72 33.16 -5.92
C VAL A 243 -12.15 31.74 -6.29
N PHE A 244 -12.78 31.55 -7.45
CA PHE A 244 -13.34 30.24 -7.83
C PHE A 244 -12.34 29.28 -8.46
N VAL A 245 -11.17 29.76 -8.92
CA VAL A 245 -10.14 28.91 -9.51
C VAL A 245 -8.89 28.82 -8.65
N ARG A 246 -8.39 29.91 -8.07
CA ARG A 246 -7.12 29.85 -7.32
C ARG A 246 -7.27 29.26 -5.92
N LEU A 247 -8.41 29.44 -5.27
CA LEU A 247 -8.64 28.93 -3.90
C LEU A 247 -8.73 27.38 -3.84
N PRO A 248 -9.49 26.70 -4.73
CA PRO A 248 -9.50 25.24 -4.80
C PRO A 248 -8.14 24.66 -5.21
N LEU A 249 -7.39 25.40 -6.03
CA LEU A 249 -6.08 24.99 -6.53
C LEU A 249 -5.00 25.14 -5.44
N LEU A 250 -5.07 26.21 -4.63
CA LEU A 250 -4.30 26.35 -3.39
C LEU A 250 -4.63 25.25 -2.38
N GLN A 251 -5.90 24.87 -2.25
CA GLN A 251 -6.33 23.76 -1.39
C GLN A 251 -5.76 22.43 -1.90
N ALA A 252 -5.83 22.16 -3.20
CA ALA A 252 -5.26 20.97 -3.81
C ALA A 252 -3.73 20.91 -3.61
N VAL A 253 -3.02 22.02 -3.85
CA VAL A 253 -1.58 22.13 -3.59
C VAL A 253 -1.27 21.94 -2.11
N SER A 254 -2.09 22.46 -1.21
CA SER A 254 -1.92 22.28 0.25
C SER A 254 -2.16 20.82 0.67
N ILE A 255 -3.12 20.13 0.07
CA ILE A 255 -3.38 18.70 0.32
C ILE A 255 -2.24 17.85 -0.20
N VAL A 256 -1.74 18.11 -1.42
CA VAL A 256 -0.58 17.41 -1.99
C VAL A 256 0.66 17.70 -1.16
N GLY A 257 0.88 18.95 -0.75
CA GLY A 257 1.96 19.35 0.15
C GLY A 257 1.87 18.63 1.49
N LEU A 258 0.68 18.55 2.10
CA LEU A 258 0.45 17.83 3.34
C LEU A 258 0.66 16.33 3.18
N GLN A 259 0.17 15.72 2.10
CA GLN A 259 0.42 14.31 1.77
C GLN A 259 1.91 14.04 1.61
N HIS A 260 2.63 14.93 0.92
CA HIS A 260 4.08 14.82 0.75
C HIS A 260 4.80 14.95 2.09
N VAL A 261 4.40 15.91 2.94
CA VAL A 261 4.94 16.07 4.30
C VAL A 261 4.65 14.83 5.16
N CYS A 262 3.44 14.26 5.10
CA CYS A 262 3.10 13.01 5.78
C CYS A 262 3.96 11.85 5.30
N LEU A 263 4.15 11.69 3.98
CA LEU A 263 5.04 10.68 3.40
C LEU A 263 6.49 10.88 3.85
N LEU A 264 6.97 12.13 3.93
CA LEU A 264 8.31 12.44 4.44
C LEU A 264 8.43 12.11 5.93
N ILE A 265 7.42 12.41 6.74
CA ILE A 265 7.39 12.08 8.17
C ILE A 265 7.34 10.56 8.38
N GLU A 266 6.55 9.83 7.59
CA GLU A 266 6.49 8.37 7.63
C GLU A 266 7.80 7.74 7.14
N GLY A 267 8.39 8.28 6.08
CA GLY A 267 9.70 7.89 5.58
C GLY A 267 10.81 8.01 6.63
N ARG A 268 10.72 8.95 7.58
CA ARG A 268 11.68 9.05 8.70
C ARG A 268 11.65 7.85 9.66
N ARG A 269 10.57 7.04 9.65
CA ARG A 269 10.48 5.79 10.42
C ARG A 269 11.07 4.59 9.66
N ILE A 270 11.61 4.83 8.47
CA ILE A 270 12.28 3.85 7.61
C ILE A 270 13.73 4.35 7.44
N PRO A 271 14.76 3.55 7.74
CA PRO A 271 14.75 2.12 8.03
C PRO A 271 14.34 1.79 9.47
N ALA A 272 13.90 0.54 9.69
CA ALA A 272 13.63 0.05 11.03
C ALA A 272 14.95 -0.08 11.83
N GLN A 273 14.94 0.33 13.09
CA GLN A 273 16.00 -0.04 14.02
C GLN A 273 15.94 -1.55 14.26
N ILE A 274 17.01 -2.25 13.90
CA ILE A 274 17.19 -3.67 14.19
C ILE A 274 18.03 -3.70 15.47
N LEU A 275 17.43 -4.17 16.56
CA LEU A 275 18.09 -4.40 17.85
C LEU A 275 18.66 -5.82 17.89
#